data_AF-A0A6M2A6U6-F1
#
_entry.id   AF-A0A6M2A6U6-F1
#
_cell.length_a   1.000
_cell.length_b   1.000
_cell.length_c   1.000
_cell.angle_alpha   90.00
_cell.angle_beta   90.00
_cell.angle_gamma   90.00
#
_symmetry.space_group_name_H-M   'P 1'
#
loop_
_entity.id
_entity.type
_entity.pdbx_description
1 polymer ?
#
loop_
_entity_poly.entity_id
_entity_poly.type
_entity_poly.pdbx_seq_one_letter_code
_entity_poly.pdbx_strand_id
1 'polypeptide(L)'
;MEMDHQLHFNCQRCESPIPFSVLGREGFTGSLCCQECGQKYTFKDDTLLRQLRQFEALCSQIHASEEILGSTSIAIDVGNHHVQVPFNILLTRLRSVIELEINGKKSTISFRVEPLKEYSPQKT
;
A
#
# COMPACT_ATOMS: atom_id res chain seq x y z
N MET A 1 -14.29 -2.72 -13.79
CA MET A 1 -14.28 -1.95 -12.54
C MET A 1 -12.83 -1.81 -12.15
N GLU A 2 -12.30 -0.59 -12.24
CA GLU A 2 -10.90 -0.31 -11.95
C GLU A 2 -10.59 -0.58 -10.47
N MET A 3 -9.59 -1.42 -10.24
CA MET A 3 -9.02 -1.67 -8.92
C MET A 3 -8.15 -0.47 -8.58
N ASP A 4 -8.68 0.46 -7.78
CA ASP A 4 -7.95 1.69 -7.49
C ASP A 4 -6.91 1.42 -6.38
N HIS A 5 -5.75 0.95 -6.82
CA HIS A 5 -4.55 0.68 -6.04
C HIS A 5 -3.89 1.98 -5.60
N GLN A 6 -4.38 2.58 -4.52
CA GLN A 6 -3.90 3.90 -4.09
C GLN A 6 -3.24 3.87 -2.72
N LEU A 7 -2.20 4.70 -2.59
CA LEU A 7 -1.63 5.05 -1.31
C LEU A 7 -2.61 5.97 -0.56
N HIS A 8 -2.61 5.89 0.75
CA HIS A 8 -3.32 6.84 1.59
C HIS A 8 -2.57 7.13 2.87
N PHE A 9 -2.81 8.31 3.42
CA PHE A 9 -2.37 8.68 4.76
C PHE A 9 -3.47 9.47 5.46
N ASN A 10 -3.44 9.50 6.78
CA ASN A 10 -4.42 10.26 7.55
C ASN A 10 -4.01 11.73 7.61
N CYS A 11 -4.96 12.63 7.37
CA CYS A 11 -4.75 14.06 7.52
C CYS A 11 -4.25 14.39 8.93
N GLN A 12 -3.14 15.13 9.04
CA GLN A 12 -2.56 15.55 10.32
C GLN A 12 -3.44 16.54 11.11
N ARG A 13 -4.55 17.01 10.53
CA ARG A 13 -5.49 17.96 11.15
C ARG A 13 -6.83 17.33 11.53
N CYS A 14 -7.46 16.60 10.62
CA CYS A 14 -8.82 16.06 10.81
C CYS A 14 -8.88 14.53 10.78
N GLU A 15 -7.72 13.86 10.64
CA GLU A 15 -7.56 12.40 10.62
C GLU A 15 -8.22 11.66 9.45
N SER A 16 -9.02 12.35 8.64
CA SER A 16 -9.63 11.79 7.44
C SER A 16 -8.57 11.27 6.46
N PRO A 17 -8.81 10.10 5.82
CA PRO A 17 -7.87 9.52 4.87
C PRO A 17 -7.76 10.37 3.61
N ILE A 18 -6.53 10.56 3.13
CA ILE A 18 -6.22 11.28 1.90
C ILE A 18 -5.64 10.26 0.91
N PRO A 19 -6.44 9.78 -0.06
CA PRO A 19 -5.95 8.88 -1.10
C PRO A 19 -5.11 9.66 -2.13
N PHE A 20 -4.08 9.00 -2.66
CA PHE A 20 -3.24 9.53 -3.73
C PHE A 20 -2.49 8.41 -4.45
N SER A 21 -2.01 8.71 -5.66
CA SER A 21 -1.10 7.85 -6.43
C SER A 21 0.10 8.67 -6.89
N VAL A 22 1.28 8.07 -6.81
CA VAL A 22 2.54 8.64 -7.31
C VAL A 22 2.88 8.10 -8.71
N LEU A 23 2.21 7.02 -9.13
CA LEU A 23 2.35 6.40 -10.45
C LEU A 23 1.26 6.80 -11.46
N GLY A 24 0.24 7.55 -11.04
CA GLY A 24 -0.90 7.93 -11.86
C GLY A 24 -0.55 8.69 -13.16
N ARG A 25 -1.43 8.53 -14.17
CA ARG A 25 -1.27 9.07 -15.54
C ARG A 25 -1.05 10.59 -15.62
N GLU A 26 -1.56 11.36 -14.66
CA GLU A 26 -1.42 12.83 -14.65
C GLU A 26 -0.13 13.33 -13.98
N GLY A 27 0.72 12.44 -13.49
CA GLY A 27 1.97 12.81 -12.85
C GLY A 27 1.73 13.47 -11.49
N PHE A 28 2.11 12.77 -10.41
CA PHE A 28 2.01 13.34 -9.08
C PHE A 28 2.82 14.63 -8.95
N THR A 29 2.14 15.75 -8.74
CA THR A 29 2.72 17.11 -8.71
C THR A 29 3.44 17.41 -7.39
N GLY A 30 3.56 16.42 -6.49
CA GLY A 30 4.15 16.62 -5.17
C GLY A 30 3.26 17.43 -4.25
N SER A 31 1.99 17.69 -4.57
CA SER A 31 1.08 18.43 -3.70
C SER A 31 -0.26 17.72 -3.54
N LEU A 32 -0.78 17.68 -2.31
CA LEU A 32 -2.06 17.08 -1.97
C LEU A 32 -2.88 18.03 -1.11
N CYS A 33 -4.20 17.94 -1.24
CA CYS A 33 -5.16 18.70 -0.44
C CYS A 33 -6.13 17.73 0.23
N CYS A 34 -6.28 17.85 1.54
CA CYS A 34 -7.32 17.14 2.27
C CYS A 34 -8.69 17.65 1.83
N GLN A 35 -9.57 16.76 1.38
CA GLN A 35 -10.91 17.12 0.91
C GLN A 35 -11.84 17.55 2.06
N GLU A 36 -11.57 17.11 3.29
CA GLU A 36 -12.42 17.38 4.46
C GLU A 36 -12.12 18.72 5.15
N CYS A 37 -10.84 19.08 5.29
CA CYS A 37 -10.45 20.29 6.04
C CYS A 37 -9.61 21.28 5.23
N GLY A 38 -9.35 21.00 3.95
CA GLY A 38 -8.55 21.85 3.06
C GLY A 38 -7.05 21.93 3.38
N GLN A 39 -6.56 21.12 4.33
CA GLN A 39 -5.14 21.09 4.68
C GLN A 39 -4.31 20.69 3.46
N LYS A 40 -3.32 21.50 3.11
CA LYS A 40 -2.40 21.24 2.00
C LYS A 40 -1.11 20.59 2.48
N TYR A 41 -0.61 19.67 1.66
CA TYR A 41 0.64 18.95 1.85
C TYR A 41 1.49 19.14 0.61
N THR A 42 2.80 19.32 0.78
CA THR A 42 3.75 19.40 -0.33
C THR A 42 4.94 18.49 -0.04
N PHE A 43 5.18 17.55 -0.93
CA PHE A 43 6.28 16.60 -0.96
C PHE A 43 7.38 17.20 -1.84
N LYS A 44 8.37 17.84 -1.21
CA LYS A 44 9.49 18.50 -1.89
C LYS A 44 10.77 17.64 -1.95
N ASP A 45 10.77 16.49 -1.28
CA ASP A 45 11.93 15.63 -1.17
C ASP A 45 11.89 14.56 -2.28
N ASP A 46 12.84 14.65 -3.22
CA ASP A 46 12.96 13.71 -4.33
C ASP A 46 13.27 12.27 -3.87
N THR A 47 13.98 12.12 -2.75
CA THR A 47 14.26 10.79 -2.17
C THR A 47 12.97 10.17 -1.68
N LEU A 48 12.16 10.94 -0.96
CA LEU A 48 10.85 10.51 -0.50
C LEU A 48 9.94 10.15 -1.68
N LEU A 49 9.86 11.00 -2.69
CA LEU A 49 9.06 10.75 -3.88
C LEU A 49 9.50 9.47 -4.60
N ARG A 50 10.81 9.24 -4.72
CA ARG A 50 11.35 8.00 -5.28
C ARG A 50 10.95 6.77 -4.44
N GLN A 51 11.05 6.85 -3.12
CA GLN A 51 10.66 5.76 -2.22
C GLN A 51 9.17 5.45 -2.34
N LEU A 52 8.31 6.47 -2.42
CA LEU A 52 6.87 6.28 -2.59
C LEU A 52 6.54 5.60 -3.93
N ARG A 53 7.20 6.00 -5.02
CA ARG A 53 7.05 5.33 -6.33
C ARG A 53 7.47 3.86 -6.28
N GLN A 54 8.62 3.58 -5.66
CA GLN A 54 9.11 2.21 -5.51
C GLN A 54 8.16 1.36 -4.67
N PHE A 55 7.64 1.93 -3.59
CA PHE A 55 6.70 1.27 -2.70
C PHE A 55 5.36 0.96 -3.39
N GLU A 56 4.78 1.94 -4.09
CA GLU A 56 3.55 1.74 -4.87
C GLU A 56 3.74 0.70 -5.98
N ALA A 57 4.86 0.76 -6.70
CA ALA A 57 5.19 -0.22 -7.74
C ALA A 57 5.35 -1.63 -7.19
N LEU A 58 6.01 -1.78 -6.04
CA LEU A 58 6.16 -3.06 -5.35
C LEU A 58 4.80 -3.63 -4.97
N CYS A 59 3.92 -2.83 -4.35
CA CYS A 59 2.59 -3.28 -3.95
C CYS A 59 1.75 -3.72 -5.15
N SER A 60 1.78 -2.95 -6.24
CA SER A 60 1.11 -3.30 -7.50
C SER A 60 1.64 -4.61 -8.10
N GLN A 61 2.96 -4.83 -8.07
CA GLN A 61 3.57 -6.08 -8.56
C GLN A 61 3.23 -7.30 -7.69
N ILE A 62 3.21 -7.14 -6.36
CA ILE A 62 2.78 -8.19 -5.44
C ILE A 62 1.34 -8.60 -5.77
N HIS A 63 0.46 -7.63 -5.99
CA HIS A 63 -0.94 -7.92 -6.34
C HIS A 63 -1.07 -8.56 -7.72
N ALA A 64 -0.38 -8.05 -8.74
CA ALA A 64 -0.37 -8.65 -10.07
C ALA A 64 0.19 -10.09 -10.07
N SER A 65 1.02 -10.43 -9.09
CA SER A 65 1.62 -11.75 -8.91
C SER A 65 0.81 -12.65 -7.97
N GLU A 66 -0.42 -12.30 -7.60
CA GLU A 66 -1.22 -13.03 -6.60
C GLU A 66 -1.36 -14.53 -6.93
N GLU A 67 -1.57 -14.89 -8.20
CA GLU A 67 -1.71 -16.30 -8.62
C GLU A 67 -0.45 -17.12 -8.32
N ILE A 68 0.73 -16.62 -8.72
CA ILE A 68 2.00 -17.31 -8.48
C ILE A 68 2.39 -17.27 -7.00
N LEU A 69 2.12 -16.16 -6.32
CA LEU A 69 2.34 -16.02 -4.88
C LEU A 69 1.40 -16.93 -4.06
N GLY A 70 0.22 -17.27 -4.60
CA GLY A 70 -0.68 -18.26 -4.04
C GLY A 70 -0.09 -19.69 -4.03
N SER A 71 0.85 -19.97 -4.93
CA SER A 71 1.43 -21.30 -5.15
C SER A 71 2.91 -21.41 -4.76
N THR A 72 3.48 -20.36 -4.16
CA THR A 72 4.90 -20.31 -3.78
C THR A 72 5.09 -20.24 -2.27
N SER A 73 6.30 -20.55 -1.81
CA SER A 73 6.66 -20.46 -0.40
C SER A 73 8.09 -19.94 -0.25
N ILE A 74 8.36 -19.33 0.90
CA ILE A 74 9.71 -19.01 1.35
C ILE A 74 10.19 -20.15 2.23
N ALA A 75 11.35 -20.73 1.92
CA ALA A 75 12.04 -21.65 2.81
C ALA A 75 13.00 -20.87 3.73
N ILE A 76 12.96 -21.17 5.03
CA ILE A 76 13.76 -20.54 6.07
C ILE A 76 14.49 -21.64 6.84
N ASP A 77 15.81 -21.59 6.83
CA ASP A 77 16.67 -22.46 7.62
C ASP A 77 17.10 -21.75 8.91
N VAL A 78 16.78 -22.33 10.07
CA VAL A 78 17.18 -21.84 11.39
C VAL A 78 17.84 -22.97 12.17
N GLY A 79 19.18 -23.01 12.13
CA GLY A 79 19.95 -24.11 12.73
C GLY A 79 19.62 -25.44 12.03
N ASN A 80 19.09 -26.39 12.78
CA ASN A 80 18.64 -27.70 12.24
C ASN A 80 17.15 -27.71 11.83
N HIS A 81 16.48 -26.57 11.86
CA HIS A 81 15.07 -26.46 11.48
C HIS A 81 14.92 -25.88 10.08
N HIS A 82 14.17 -26.57 9.24
CA HIS A 82 13.75 -26.09 7.92
C HIS A 82 12.26 -25.78 7.97
N VAL A 83 11.88 -24.52 7.70
CA VAL A 83 10.49 -24.07 7.71
C VAL A 83 10.13 -23.52 6.35
N GLN A 84 9.06 -24.06 5.75
CA GLN A 84 8.50 -23.53 4.52
C GLN A 84 7.25 -22.71 4.85
N VAL A 85 7.28 -21.41 4.58
CA VAL A 85 6.19 -20.46 4.84
C VAL A 85 5.51 -20.08 3.52
N PRO A 86 4.25 -20.48 3.30
CA PRO A 86 3.48 -20.08 2.12
C PRO A 86 3.32 -18.56 2.01
N PHE A 87 3.49 -18.02 0.80
CA PHE A 87 3.34 -16.58 0.55
C PHE A 87 1.89 -16.09 0.72
N ASN A 88 0.90 -16.95 0.51
CA ASN A 88 -0.52 -16.60 0.68
C ASN A 88 -0.89 -16.18 2.12
N ILE A 89 -0.19 -16.70 3.14
CA ILE A 89 -0.35 -16.27 4.54
C ILE A 89 0.08 -14.81 4.69
N LEU A 90 1.14 -14.41 3.98
CA LEU A 90 1.59 -13.04 3.96
C LEU A 90 0.59 -12.18 3.20
N LEU A 91 0.12 -12.59 2.02
CA LEU A 91 -0.83 -11.81 1.20
C LEU A 91 -2.15 -11.49 1.91
N THR A 92 -2.75 -12.47 2.59
CA THR A 92 -4.03 -12.30 3.29
C THR A 92 -3.97 -11.39 4.52
N ARG A 93 -2.76 -11.12 5.04
CA ARG A 93 -2.53 -10.30 6.24
C ARG A 93 -1.61 -9.11 5.99
N LEU A 94 -1.15 -8.91 4.75
CA LEU A 94 -0.20 -7.87 4.38
C LEU A 94 -0.92 -6.53 4.38
N ARG A 95 -0.77 -5.80 5.48
CA ARG A 95 -0.96 -4.35 5.47
C ARG A 95 0.35 -3.72 5.04
N SER A 96 0.51 -3.45 3.75
CA SER A 96 1.68 -2.74 3.23
C SER A 96 1.65 -1.30 3.75
N VAL A 97 2.62 -0.97 4.60
CA VAL A 97 2.80 0.37 5.16
C VAL A 97 4.23 0.86 4.99
N ILE A 98 4.40 2.17 4.82
CA ILE A 98 5.67 2.86 4.96
C ILE A 98 5.51 3.94 6.03
N GLU A 99 6.41 3.93 7.01
CA GLU A 99 6.47 4.95 8.04
C GLU A 99 7.35 6.10 7.57
N LEU A 100 6.85 7.32 7.71
CA LEU A 100 7.53 8.54 7.31
C LEU A 100 7.43 9.57 8.41
N GLU A 101 8.35 10.52 8.42
CA GLU A 101 8.24 11.71 9.24
C GLU A 101 7.82 12.90 8.37
N ILE A 102 6.67 13.50 8.67
CA ILE A 102 6.14 14.67 7.98
C ILE A 102 6.02 15.79 9.02
N ASN A 103 6.80 16.87 8.85
CA ASN A 103 6.86 18.00 9.78
C ASN A 103 7.18 17.59 11.24
N GLY A 104 8.14 16.68 11.45
CA GLY A 104 8.49 16.20 12.79
C GLY A 104 7.49 15.23 13.41
N LYS A 105 6.45 14.82 12.67
CA LYS A 105 5.43 13.87 13.12
C LYS A 105 5.49 12.59 12.31
N LYS A 106 5.54 11.45 13.01
CA LYS A 106 5.38 10.13 12.39
C LYS A 106 4.02 10.05 11.69
N SER A 107 4.05 9.68 10.43
CA SER A 107 2.91 9.51 9.56
C SER A 107 3.04 8.15 8.86
N THR A 108 1.97 7.37 8.88
CA THR A 108 1.95 6.07 8.20
C THR A 108 1.24 6.24 6.87
N ILE A 109 1.92 5.89 5.78
CA ILE A 109 1.30 5.75 4.47
C ILE A 109 1.01 4.27 4.26
N SER A 110 -0.23 3.97 3.92
CA SER A 110 -0.71 2.59 3.72
C SER A 110 -1.13 2.44 2.26
N PHE A 111 -0.88 1.27 1.67
CA PHE A 111 -1.45 0.92 0.36
C PHE A 111 -2.80 0.24 0.57
N ARG A 112 -3.86 0.77 -0.06
CA ARG A 112 -5.19 0.15 0.01
C ARG A 112 -5.41 -0.69 -1.24
N VAL A 113 -5.76 -1.95 -1.02
CA VAL A 113 -6.35 -2.82 -2.05
C VAL A 113 -7.77 -3.07 -1.58
N GLU A 114 -8.77 -2.72 -2.39
CA GLU A 114 -10.12 -3.18 -2.10
C GLU A 114 -10.17 -4.68 -2.34
N PRO A 115 -10.73 -5.47 -1.39
CA PRO A 115 -10.92 -6.89 -1.62
C PRO A 115 -11.78 -7.08 -2.87
N LEU A 116 -11.34 -7.94 -3.78
CA LEU A 116 -12.21 -8.44 -4.85
C LEU A 116 -13.46 -8.98 -4.15
N LYS A 117 -14.63 -8.40 -4.49
CA LYS A 117 -15.94 -8.70 -3.89
C LYS A 117 -16.00 -10.12 -3.37
N GLU A 118 -16.25 -10.28 -2.05
CA GLU A 118 -16.53 -11.59 -1.47
C GLU A 118 -17.58 -12.28 -2.36
N TYR A 119 -17.23 -13.46 -2.86
CA TYR A 119 -18.20 -14.31 -3.53
C TYR A 119 -19.19 -14.75 -2.46
N SER A 120 -20.32 -14.07 -2.34
CA SER A 120 -21.46 -14.56 -1.55
C SER A 120 -21.88 -15.89 -2.18
N PRO A 121 -21.77 -17.05 -1.48
CA PRO A 121 -22.37 -18.27 -1.99
C PRO A 121 -23.87 -18.01 -2.09
N GLN A 122 -24.39 -18.02 -3.32
CA GLN A 122 -25.83 -18.04 -3.53
C GLN A 122 -26.35 -19.30 -2.87
N LYS A 123 -27.10 -19.15 -1.77
CA LYS A 123 -27.91 -20.23 -1.21
C LYS A 123 -28.96 -20.60 -2.26
N THR A 124 -28.79 -21.78 -2.84
CA THR A 124 -29.85 -22.52 -3.52
C THR A 124 -30.87 -23.08 -2.53
#